data_AF-A0A1D6G322-F1
#
_entry.id   AF-A0A1D6G322-F1
#
_cell.length_a   1.000
_cell.length_b   1.000
_cell.length_c   1.000
_cell.angle_alpha   90.00
_cell.angle_beta   90.00
_cell.angle_gamma   90.00
#
_symmetry.space_group_name_H-M   'P 1'
#
loop_
_entity.id
_entity.type
_entity.pdbx_description
1 polymer ?
#
loop_
_entity_poly.entity_id
_entity_poly.type
_entity_poly.pdbx_seq_one_letter_code
_entity_poly.pdbx_strand_id
1 'polypeptide(L)'
;MWTLVAAPRGCGDSYLVESPETHEVTDFCSFYTLPSSVLNNANYATLKAAYSYYNVSTKTPLQQLMNDALIVAKRNNYDVFNALDVMENESFLKELKFGPGDGQLHYTSTITVFAMASSPLSLVLCCYRAV
;
A
#
# COMPACT_ATOMS: atom_id res chain seq x y z
N MET A 1 -4.38 -19.40 0.41
CA MET A 1 -4.57 -18.97 -0.99
C MET A 1 -5.05 -17.52 -0.95
N TRP A 2 -4.61 -16.65 -1.85
CA TRP A 2 -5.07 -15.26 -1.89
C TRP A 2 -6.43 -15.17 -2.58
N THR A 3 -7.43 -14.65 -1.89
CA THR A 3 -8.77 -14.44 -2.44
C THR A 3 -8.98 -12.94 -2.63
N LEU A 4 -9.14 -12.52 -3.89
CA LEU A 4 -9.53 -11.15 -4.21
C LEU A 4 -10.96 -10.92 -3.68
N VAL A 5 -11.11 -9.97 -2.78
CA VAL A 5 -12.44 -9.43 -2.45
C VAL A 5 -12.63 -8.22 -3.35
N ALA A 6 -13.37 -8.41 -4.44
CA ALA A 6 -13.56 -7.36 -5.42
C ALA A 6 -14.26 -6.15 -4.77
N ALA A 7 -13.54 -5.04 -4.63
CA ALA A 7 -14.18 -3.75 -4.42
C ALA A 7 -14.77 -3.27 -5.77
N PRO A 8 -15.78 -2.37 -5.75
CA PRO A 8 -16.29 -1.75 -6.96
C PRO A 8 -15.15 -1.15 -7.79
N ARG A 9 -15.25 -1.27 -9.12
CA ARG A 9 -14.24 -0.74 -10.06
C ARG A 9 -13.91 0.71 -9.71
N GLY A 10 -12.64 0.98 -9.40
CA GLY A 10 -12.12 2.34 -9.12
C GLY A 10 -12.01 2.72 -7.65
N CYS A 11 -12.43 1.86 -6.70
CA CYS A 11 -12.35 2.16 -5.25
C CYS A 11 -11.07 1.63 -4.56
N GLY A 12 -10.39 0.66 -5.17
CA GLY A 12 -9.18 0.02 -4.65
C GLY A 12 -9.24 -1.49 -4.76
N ASP A 13 -8.10 -2.15 -4.70
CA ASP A 13 -7.96 -3.61 -4.69
C ASP A 13 -7.80 -4.09 -3.22
N SER A 14 -8.48 -5.17 -2.86
CA SER A 14 -8.48 -5.73 -1.50
C SER A 14 -8.38 -7.24 -1.55
N TYR A 15 -7.47 -7.80 -0.75
CA TYR A 15 -7.16 -9.23 -0.77
C TYR A 15 -7.17 -9.80 0.63
N LEU A 16 -7.73 -11.00 0.77
CA LEU A 16 -7.72 -11.79 1.99
C LEU A 16 -6.82 -13.00 1.81
N VAL A 17 -6.12 -13.37 2.88
CA VAL A 17 -5.47 -14.67 3.01
C VAL A 17 -6.39 -15.56 3.83
N GLU A 18 -6.74 -16.70 3.25
CA GLU A 18 -7.56 -17.71 3.88
C GLU A 18 -6.71 -18.95 4.20
N SER A 19 -6.89 -19.45 5.43
CA SER A 19 -6.31 -20.71 5.89
C SER A 19 -6.87 -21.87 5.04
N PRO A 20 -6.01 -22.69 4.40
CA PRO A 20 -6.47 -23.81 3.60
C PRO A 20 -7.11 -24.94 4.43
N GLU A 21 -6.84 -24.98 5.74
CA GLU A 21 -7.34 -26.01 6.65
C GLU A 21 -8.66 -25.60 7.30
N THR A 22 -8.76 -24.35 7.77
CA THR A 22 -9.89 -23.88 8.58
C THR A 22 -10.84 -22.97 7.83
N HIS A 23 -10.46 -22.49 6.63
CA HIS A 23 -11.22 -21.48 5.88
C HIS A 23 -11.40 -20.14 6.60
N GLU A 24 -10.66 -19.92 7.69
CA GLU A 24 -10.67 -18.63 8.39
C GLU A 24 -9.77 -17.61 7.67
N VAL A 25 -10.21 -16.36 7.68
CA VAL A 25 -9.41 -15.22 7.23
C VAL A 25 -8.31 -14.96 8.25
N THR A 26 -7.07 -14.97 7.79
CA THR A 26 -5.89 -14.76 8.66
C THR A 26 -5.24 -13.41 8.43
N ASP A 27 -5.18 -12.95 7.19
CA ASP A 27 -4.45 -11.74 6.82
C ASP A 27 -5.22 -10.95 5.75
N PHE A 28 -4.91 -9.66 5.64
CA PHE A 28 -5.56 -8.73 4.71
C PHE A 28 -4.55 -7.72 4.17
N CYS A 29 -4.63 -7.40 2.88
CA CYS A 29 -3.92 -6.26 2.31
C CYS A 29 -4.78 -5.50 1.30
N SER A 30 -4.53 -4.20 1.18
CA SER A 30 -5.28 -3.36 0.25
C SER A 30 -4.43 -2.23 -0.32
N PHE A 31 -4.76 -1.82 -1.53
CA PHE A 31 -4.15 -0.66 -2.19
C PHE A 31 -5.14 -0.02 -3.16
N TYR A 32 -5.06 1.29 -3.36
CA TYR A 32 -5.92 2.01 -4.31
C TYR A 32 -5.13 2.52 -5.52
N THR A 33 -5.81 2.64 -6.66
CA THR A 33 -5.23 3.27 -7.85
C THR A 33 -5.40 4.78 -7.75
N LEU A 34 -4.33 5.53 -8.00
CA LEU A 34 -4.43 6.95 -8.31
C LEU A 34 -3.79 7.19 -9.68
N PRO A 35 -4.59 7.48 -10.73
CA PRO A 35 -4.06 7.75 -12.05
C PRO A 35 -3.39 9.13 -12.09
N SER A 36 -2.15 9.19 -12.57
CA SER A 36 -1.42 10.44 -12.75
C SER A 36 -1.13 10.68 -14.23
N SER A 37 -1.35 11.90 -14.69
CA SER A 37 -0.96 12.29 -16.05
C SER A 37 0.54 12.57 -16.11
N VAL A 38 1.22 12.02 -17.12
CA VAL A 38 2.64 12.29 -17.36
C VAL A 38 2.73 13.50 -18.30
N LEU A 39 3.26 14.61 -17.78
CA LEU A 39 3.41 15.84 -18.56
C LEU A 39 4.63 15.75 -19.49
N ASN A 40 4.48 16.22 -20.72
CA ASN A 40 5.56 16.37 -21.71
C ASN A 40 6.36 15.08 -22.01
N ASN A 41 5.70 13.93 -22.06
CA ASN A 41 6.32 12.66 -22.47
C ASN A 41 5.66 12.11 -23.74
N ALA A 42 6.46 11.90 -24.79
CA ALA A 42 5.97 11.44 -26.10
C ALA A 42 5.56 9.96 -26.12
N ASN A 43 6.05 9.16 -25.18
CA ASN A 43 5.86 7.70 -25.15
C ASN A 43 4.79 7.25 -24.14
N TYR A 44 4.55 8.02 -23.08
CA TYR A 44 3.64 7.66 -22.00
C TYR A 44 2.77 8.85 -21.59
N ALA A 45 1.45 8.67 -21.59
CA ALA A 45 0.49 9.69 -21.17
C ALA A 45 0.06 9.57 -19.70
N THR A 46 0.12 8.37 -19.13
CA THR A 46 -0.37 8.07 -17.79
C THR A 46 0.59 7.19 -17.01
N LEU A 47 0.70 7.44 -15.71
CA LEU A 47 1.36 6.60 -14.73
C LEU A 47 0.28 5.95 -13.87
N LYS A 48 0.21 4.62 -13.86
CA LYS A 48 -0.72 3.85 -13.03
C LYS A 48 -0.04 3.49 -11.72
N ALA A 49 -0.26 4.31 -10.70
CA ALA A 49 0.32 4.12 -9.38
C ALA A 49 -0.66 3.41 -8.43
N ALA A 50 -0.15 2.40 -7.72
CA ALA A 50 -0.83 1.79 -6.58
C ALA A 50 -0.36 2.48 -5.31
N TYR A 51 -1.26 2.67 -4.36
CA TYR A 51 -0.98 3.26 -3.06
C TYR A 51 -1.43 2.30 -1.98
N SER A 52 -0.47 1.78 -1.21
CA SER A 52 -0.70 0.93 -0.04
C SER A 52 -1.70 1.62 0.89
N TYR A 53 -2.70 0.87 1.31
CA TYR A 53 -3.72 1.34 2.24
C TYR A 53 -3.59 0.55 3.55
N TYR A 54 -4.63 -0.15 3.97
CA TYR A 54 -4.59 -0.96 5.18
C TYR A 54 -4.05 -2.36 4.92
N ASN A 55 -3.15 -2.81 5.80
CA ASN A 55 -2.57 -4.15 5.79
C ASN A 55 -2.62 -4.72 7.21
N VAL A 56 -3.12 -5.94 7.35
CA VAL A 56 -3.25 -6.67 8.61
C VAL A 56 -2.59 -8.02 8.44
N SER A 57 -1.55 -8.28 9.23
CA SER A 57 -0.78 -9.50 9.23
C SER A 57 -0.93 -10.18 10.59
N THR A 58 -1.32 -11.46 10.60
CA THR A 58 -1.42 -12.26 11.84
C THR A 58 -0.70 -13.60 11.73
N LYS A 59 -0.79 -14.27 10.57
CA LYS A 59 -0.15 -15.57 10.31
C LYS A 59 0.98 -15.46 9.30
N THR A 60 0.80 -14.59 8.31
CA THR A 60 1.80 -14.36 7.25
C THR A 60 2.69 -13.20 7.68
N PRO A 61 4.04 -13.33 7.75
CA PRO A 61 4.92 -12.22 8.09
C PRO A 61 4.64 -11.00 7.20
N LEU A 62 4.57 -9.79 7.79
CA LEU A 62 4.18 -8.57 7.06
C LEU A 62 5.04 -8.33 5.80
N GLN A 63 6.34 -8.58 5.86
CA GLN A 63 7.23 -8.50 4.69
C GLN A 63 6.79 -9.43 3.54
N GLN A 64 6.40 -10.66 3.85
CA GLN A 64 5.91 -11.61 2.85
C GLN A 64 4.54 -11.17 2.31
N LEU A 65 3.64 -10.73 3.19
CA LEU A 65 2.32 -10.21 2.81
C LEU A 65 2.44 -9.04 1.83
N MET A 66 3.35 -8.11 2.09
CA MET A 66 3.59 -6.95 1.24
C MET A 66 4.33 -7.30 -0.05
N ASN A 67 5.25 -8.26 -0.03
CA ASN A 67 5.88 -8.76 -1.24
C ASN A 67 4.84 -9.38 -2.21
N ASP A 68 3.89 -10.14 -1.67
CA ASP A 68 2.80 -10.68 -2.48
C ASP A 68 1.89 -9.58 -3.04
N ALA A 69 1.61 -8.53 -2.26
CA ALA A 69 0.88 -7.36 -2.74
C ALA A 69 1.60 -6.66 -3.92
N LEU A 70 2.93 -6.53 -3.87
CA LEU A 70 3.74 -6.00 -4.98
C LEU A 70 3.63 -6.89 -6.23
N ILE A 71 3.68 -8.21 -6.08
CA ILE A 71 3.52 -9.16 -7.18
C ILE A 71 2.15 -9.00 -7.83
N VAL A 72 1.10 -8.86 -7.01
CA VAL A 72 -0.28 -8.67 -7.49
C VAL A 72 -0.42 -7.33 -8.21
N ALA A 73 0.11 -6.24 -7.64
CA ALA A 73 0.13 -4.94 -8.31
C ALA A 73 0.86 -5.01 -9.65
N LYS A 74 2.00 -5.70 -9.73
CA LYS A 74 2.72 -5.88 -10.99
C LYS A 74 1.89 -6.65 -12.02
N ARG A 75 1.21 -7.72 -11.62
CA ARG A 75 0.30 -8.50 -12.48
C ARG A 75 -0.90 -7.66 -12.96
N ASN A 76 -1.33 -6.69 -12.16
CA ASN A 76 -2.40 -5.74 -12.51
C ASN A 76 -1.88 -4.52 -13.29
N ASN A 77 -0.66 -4.58 -13.83
CA ASN A 77 -0.03 -3.55 -14.66
C ASN A 77 0.12 -2.19 -13.96
N TYR A 78 0.35 -2.19 -12.65
CA TYR A 78 0.80 -0.98 -11.97
C TYR A 78 2.29 -0.73 -12.28
N ASP A 79 2.62 0.54 -12.48
CA ASP A 79 3.98 1.00 -12.83
C ASP A 79 4.84 1.23 -11.59
N VAL A 80 4.20 1.49 -10.46
CA VAL A 80 4.82 1.88 -9.20
C VAL A 80 3.89 1.51 -8.04
N PHE A 81 4.48 1.12 -6.92
CA PHE A 81 3.75 0.89 -5.68
C PHE A 81 4.25 1.85 -4.61
N ASN A 82 3.37 2.72 -4.12
CA ASN A 82 3.67 3.71 -3.10
C ASN A 82 3.19 3.24 -1.74
N ALA A 83 3.89 3.60 -0.69
CA ALA A 83 3.53 3.28 0.69
C ALA A 83 3.87 4.45 1.61
N LEU A 84 3.55 4.36 2.90
CA LEU A 84 3.98 5.33 3.90
C LEU A 84 4.82 4.66 4.94
N ASP A 85 5.77 5.41 5.49
CA ASP A 85 6.44 5.06 6.75
C ASP A 85 5.55 5.46 7.95
N VAL A 86 4.43 4.75 8.07
CA VAL A 86 3.47 4.82 9.19
C VAL A 86 3.18 3.39 9.65
N MET A 87 2.55 3.23 10.82
CA MET A 87 2.27 1.91 11.40
C MET A 87 3.57 1.08 11.54
N GLU A 88 3.54 -0.19 11.13
CA GLU A 88 4.67 -1.13 11.17
C GLU A 88 5.38 -1.23 9.81
N ASN A 89 5.09 -0.30 8.89
CA ASN A 89 5.52 -0.41 7.50
C ASN A 89 7.04 -0.30 7.32
N GLU A 90 7.74 0.44 8.20
CA GLU A 90 9.21 0.61 8.16
C GLU A 90 9.93 -0.72 7.93
N SER A 91 9.45 -1.78 8.59
CA SER A 91 10.01 -3.13 8.51
C SER A 91 10.08 -3.68 7.09
N PHE A 92 9.01 -3.55 6.30
CA PHE A 92 9.01 -4.04 4.92
C PHE A 92 9.55 -3.01 3.93
N LEU A 93 9.47 -1.71 4.22
CA LEU A 93 9.94 -0.66 3.31
C LEU A 93 11.43 -0.86 3.00
N LYS A 94 12.24 -1.10 4.04
CA LYS A 94 13.67 -1.34 3.88
C LYS A 94 13.96 -2.64 3.14
N GLU A 95 13.35 -3.73 3.57
CA GLU A 95 13.62 -5.07 3.04
C GLU A 95 13.13 -5.27 1.60
N LEU A 96 12.00 -4.65 1.24
CA LEU A 96 11.42 -4.69 -0.11
C LEU A 96 11.90 -3.54 -1.00
N LYS A 97 12.99 -2.85 -0.60
CA LYS A 97 13.70 -1.85 -1.40
C LYS A 97 12.85 -0.65 -1.82
N PHE A 98 11.92 -0.21 -0.96
CA PHE A 98 11.26 1.07 -1.15
C PHE A 98 12.29 2.20 -1.01
N GLY A 99 12.26 3.13 -1.97
CA GLY A 99 13.01 4.38 -1.89
C GLY A 99 12.16 5.50 -1.28
N PRO A 100 12.77 6.45 -0.56
CA PRO A 100 12.08 7.66 -0.14
C PRO A 100 11.54 8.41 -1.37
N GLY A 101 10.28 8.87 -1.27
CA GLY A 101 9.69 9.78 -2.25
C GLY A 101 10.16 11.22 -2.02
N ASP A 102 9.84 12.10 -2.96
CA ASP A 102 10.06 13.55 -2.86
C ASP A 102 8.92 14.28 -2.12
N GLY A 103 7.77 13.63 -1.94
CA GLY A 103 6.65 14.14 -1.17
C GLY A 103 6.85 13.98 0.34
N GLN A 104 6.48 15.02 1.09
CA GLN A 104 6.24 14.95 2.54
C GLN A 104 4.76 15.22 2.80
N LEU A 105 4.14 14.37 3.62
CA LEU A 105 2.74 14.53 4.01
C LEU A 105 2.64 14.94 5.46
N HIS A 106 1.96 16.06 5.69
CA HIS A 106 1.74 16.62 7.01
C HIS A 106 0.30 16.35 7.46
N TYR A 107 0.16 15.62 8.56
CA TYR A 107 -1.11 15.45 9.25
C TYR A 107 -1.37 16.69 10.11
N THR A 108 -2.33 17.53 9.72
CA THR A 108 -2.75 18.69 10.52
C THR A 108 -4.09 18.41 11.19
N SER A 109 -4.16 18.61 12.51
CA SER A 109 -5.38 18.46 13.31
C SER A 109 -5.76 19.82 13.90
N THR A 110 -7.05 20.18 13.86
CA THR A 110 -7.58 21.36 14.57
C THR A 110 -7.86 21.09 16.05
N ILE A 111 -7.77 19.83 16.48
CA ILE A 111 -7.85 19.41 17.89
C ILE A 111 -6.40 19.34 18.40
N THR A 112 -6.11 19.93 19.57
CA THR A 112 -4.78 19.89 20.19
C THR A 112 -4.36 18.44 20.46
N VAL A 113 -3.61 17.86 19.53
CA VAL A 113 -2.92 16.58 19.69
C VAL A 113 -1.44 16.91 19.75
N PHE A 114 -0.74 16.39 20.76
CA PHE A 114 0.72 16.48 20.84
C PHE A 114 1.33 15.93 19.54
N ALA A 115 2.47 16.46 19.08
CA ALA A 115 3.16 15.90 17.92
C ALA A 115 3.40 14.40 18.13
N MET A 116 2.78 13.56 17.29
CA MET A 116 2.87 12.11 17.37
C MET A 116 3.93 11.61 16.37
N ALA A 117 4.71 10.60 16.76
CA ALA A 117 5.55 9.85 15.83
C ALA A 117 4.68 9.20 14.75
N SER A 118 5.26 8.83 13.60
CA SER A 118 4.55 8.23 12.47
C SER A 118 4.00 6.82 12.75
N SER A 119 4.61 6.07 13.69
CA SER A 119 4.22 4.70 14.01
C SER A 119 2.81 4.54 14.62
N PRO A 120 2.31 5.40 15.54
CA PRO A 120 0.92 5.33 16.01
C PRO A 120 -0.13 5.89 15.02
N LEU A 121 0.25 6.49 13.89
CA LEU A 121 -0.71 7.00 12.91
C LEU A 121 -1.29 5.85 12.08
N SER A 122 -2.61 5.64 12.18
CA SER A 122 -3.39 4.72 11.34
C SER A 122 -4.14 5.42 10.20
N LEU A 123 -3.99 6.74 10.07
CA LEU A 123 -4.50 7.49 8.91
C LEU A 123 -3.48 7.39 7.78
N VAL A 124 -3.94 7.04 6.57
CA VAL A 124 -3.06 6.82 5.41
C VAL A 124 -3.23 7.94 4.38
N LEU A 125 -2.26 8.85 4.30
CA LEU A 125 -2.05 9.87 3.26
C LEU A 125 -0.62 9.68 2.71
N CYS A 126 -0.43 9.30 1.43
CA CYS A 126 0.71 8.46 0.99
C CYS A 126 2.04 9.09 0.47
N CYS A 127 3.23 8.58 0.86
CA CYS A 127 4.58 9.04 0.45
C CYS A 127 5.74 8.04 0.76
N TYR A 128 6.11 7.15 -0.17
CA TYR A 128 7.35 6.33 -0.37
C TYR A 128 7.15 5.61 -1.72
N ARG A 129 8.20 5.25 -2.46
CA ARG A 129 8.10 4.70 -3.83
C ARG A 129 8.89 3.40 -4.00
N ALA A 130 8.24 2.31 -4.43
CA ALA A 130 8.90 1.12 -5.00
C ALA A 130 8.78 1.14 -6.53
N VAL A 131 9.90 0.94 -7.22
CA VAL A 131 10.02 0.89 -8.70
C VAL A 131 10.01 -0.55 -9.18
#